data_AF-A0A7C3G9R6-F1
#
_entry.id   AF-A0A7C3G9R6-F1
#
_cell.length_a   1.000
_cell.length_b   1.000
_cell.length_c   1.000
_cell.angle_alpha   90.00
_cell.angle_beta   90.00
_cell.angle_gamma   90.00
#
_symmetry.space_group_name_H-M   'P 1'
#
loop_
_entity.id
_entity.type
_entity.pdbx_description
1 polymer ?
#
loop_
_entity_poly.entity_id
_entity_poly.type
_entity_poly.pdbx_seq_one_letter_code
_entity_poly.pdbx_strand_id
1 'polypeptide(L)'
;MFDIDLLIAFAFMALLFLRHVAILKKPNKINYAPLMIAIGAIATLVHFIIHPDPSNIVLLLRESLIPLLVAVIFYIIMNILNQTKESYSAKLHNEFTQVLVKEISQLKKFILDLESRMTEYSQEDRRTQLEIQEKFTADVQALEAIQANQIEFAKKFDNIQEWHESVSKSFAYFSEVQLPELDNVVHKHIDLLRIAEQDHYNKLTQLLEKAGESRYDIA
;
A
#
# COMPACT_ATOMS: atom_id res chain seq x y z
N MET A 1 -87.48 19.12 -10.17
CA MET A 1 -86.57 18.49 -11.15
C MET A 1 -85.50 19.53 -11.40
N PHE A 2 -84.20 19.21 -11.35
CA PHE A 2 -83.19 20.24 -11.55
C PHE A 2 -83.32 20.85 -12.95
N ASP A 3 -83.29 22.17 -13.01
CA ASP A 3 -83.31 22.89 -14.27
C ASP A 3 -82.03 22.60 -15.08
N ILE A 4 -82.16 22.76 -16.40
CA ILE A 4 -81.13 22.36 -17.37
C ILE A 4 -79.81 23.11 -17.13
N ASP A 5 -79.87 24.35 -16.66
CA ASP A 5 -78.71 25.17 -16.29
C ASP A 5 -77.93 24.57 -15.11
N LEU A 6 -78.61 24.07 -14.08
CA LEU A 6 -77.98 23.37 -12.96
C LEU A 6 -77.33 22.06 -13.41
N LEU A 7 -77.99 21.30 -14.29
CA LEU A 7 -77.42 20.06 -14.85
C LEU A 7 -76.14 20.34 -15.66
N ILE A 8 -76.13 21.40 -16.46
CA ILE A 8 -74.94 21.83 -17.20
C ILE A 8 -73.81 22.23 -16.24
N ALA A 9 -74.12 22.99 -15.18
CA ALA A 9 -73.14 23.37 -14.17
C ALA A 9 -72.52 22.15 -13.47
N PHE A 10 -73.34 21.16 -13.10
CA PHE A 10 -72.85 19.90 -12.51
C PHE A 10 -71.98 19.11 -13.48
N ALA A 11 -72.31 19.06 -14.78
CA ALA A 11 -71.49 18.40 -15.77
C ALA A 11 -70.09 19.06 -15.90
N PHE A 12 -70.02 20.39 -15.92
CA PHE A 12 -68.73 21.11 -15.93
C PHE A 12 -67.93 20.91 -14.64
N MET A 13 -68.58 20.96 -13.48
CA MET A 13 -67.93 20.66 -12.20
C MET A 13 -67.39 19.23 -12.17
N ALA A 14 -68.16 18.24 -12.61
CA ALA A 14 -67.72 16.85 -12.69
C ALA A 14 -66.52 16.66 -13.65
N LEU A 15 -66.55 17.29 -14.82
CA LEU A 15 -65.45 17.26 -15.79
C LEU A 15 -64.17 17.88 -15.21
N LEU A 16 -64.28 19.02 -14.55
CA LEU A 16 -63.14 19.66 -13.89
C LEU A 16 -62.60 18.82 -12.73
N PHE A 17 -63.47 18.19 -11.97
CA PHE A 17 -63.07 17.27 -10.91
C PHE A 17 -62.28 16.08 -11.47
N LEU A 18 -62.82 15.43 -12.51
CA LEU A 18 -62.16 14.29 -13.15
C LEU A 18 -60.83 14.70 -13.80
N ARG A 19 -60.76 15.88 -14.41
CA ARG A 19 -59.52 16.44 -14.95
C ARG A 19 -58.49 16.67 -13.86
N HIS A 20 -58.88 17.26 -12.73
CA HIS A 20 -57.99 17.52 -11.59
C HIS A 20 -57.39 16.21 -11.04
N VAL A 21 -58.20 15.17 -10.89
CA VAL A 21 -57.74 13.84 -10.45
C VAL A 21 -56.80 13.21 -11.48
N ALA A 22 -57.11 13.28 -12.78
CA ALA A 22 -56.29 12.69 -13.84
C ALA A 22 -54.88 13.29 -13.93
N ILE A 23 -54.75 14.60 -13.72
CA ILE A 23 -53.46 15.30 -13.76
C ILE A 23 -52.75 15.34 -12.41
N LEU A 24 -53.35 14.76 -11.36
CA LEU A 24 -52.81 14.82 -10.00
C LEU A 24 -51.37 14.32 -9.93
N LYS A 25 -51.01 13.33 -10.76
CA LYS A 25 -49.67 12.71 -10.82
C LYS A 25 -48.62 13.53 -11.60
N LYS A 26 -48.98 14.56 -12.37
CA LYS A 26 -48.02 15.31 -13.21
C LYS A 26 -47.19 16.33 -12.40
N PRO A 27 -45.91 16.58 -12.75
CA PRO A 27 -44.99 17.40 -11.96
C PRO A 27 -45.09 18.93 -12.10
N ASN A 28 -45.97 19.47 -12.96
CA ASN A 28 -46.25 20.91 -13.03
C ASN A 28 -47.74 21.10 -13.35
N LYS A 29 -48.59 21.18 -12.31
CA LYS A 29 -50.05 21.22 -12.49
C LYS A 29 -50.62 22.57 -12.08
N ILE A 30 -51.62 22.99 -12.84
CA ILE A 30 -52.49 24.12 -12.49
C ILE A 30 -53.43 23.65 -11.37
N ASN A 31 -53.57 24.45 -10.32
CA ASN A 31 -54.53 24.17 -9.25
C ASN A 31 -55.94 24.58 -9.72
N TYR A 32 -56.78 23.58 -10.02
CA TYR A 32 -58.17 23.80 -10.45
C TYR A 32 -59.16 23.96 -9.30
N ALA A 33 -58.74 23.83 -8.03
CA ALA A 33 -59.63 23.97 -6.89
C ALA A 33 -60.31 25.36 -6.84
N PRO A 34 -59.60 26.49 -7.03
CA PRO A 34 -60.25 27.81 -7.08
C PRO A 34 -61.27 27.94 -8.22
N LEU A 35 -61.03 27.27 -9.36
CA LEU A 35 -61.96 27.27 -10.50
C LEU A 35 -63.28 26.55 -10.17
N MET A 36 -63.24 25.52 -9.32
CA MET A 36 -64.43 24.82 -8.85
C MET A 36 -65.38 25.76 -8.11
N ILE A 37 -64.85 26.55 -7.17
CA ILE A 37 -65.62 27.55 -6.41
C ILE A 37 -66.18 28.63 -7.35
N ALA A 38 -65.38 29.10 -8.30
CA ALA A 38 -65.81 30.11 -9.27
C ALA A 38 -67.02 29.63 -10.09
N ILE A 39 -67.02 28.39 -10.56
CA ILE A 39 -68.12 27.82 -11.34
C ILE A 39 -69.36 27.59 -10.48
N GLY A 40 -69.20 27.10 -9.25
CA GLY A 40 -70.31 26.96 -8.31
C GLY A 40 -70.99 28.30 -8.01
N ALA A 41 -70.21 29.35 -7.76
CA ALA A 41 -70.73 30.69 -7.50
C ALA A 41 -71.42 31.30 -8.74
N ILE A 42 -70.85 31.15 -9.93
CA ILE A 42 -71.46 31.61 -11.18
C ILE A 42 -72.77 30.86 -11.44
N ALA A 43 -72.80 29.54 -11.27
CA ALA A 43 -73.99 28.73 -11.47
C ALA A 43 -75.11 29.12 -10.49
N THR A 44 -74.78 29.37 -9.23
CA THR A 44 -75.72 29.90 -8.22
C THR A 44 -76.32 31.23 -8.65
N LEU A 45 -75.50 32.17 -9.13
CA LEU A 45 -75.97 33.49 -9.56
C LEU A 45 -76.82 33.41 -10.83
N VAL A 46 -76.39 32.62 -11.81
CA VAL A 46 -77.09 32.43 -13.09
C VAL A 46 -78.46 31.81 -12.87
N HIS A 47 -78.55 30.75 -12.06
CA HIS A 47 -79.81 30.09 -11.77
C HIS A 47 -80.82 31.02 -11.07
N PHE A 48 -80.33 31.81 -10.11
CA PHE A 48 -81.14 32.79 -9.39
C PHE A 48 -81.68 33.91 -10.31
N ILE A 49 -80.92 34.31 -11.34
CA ILE A 49 -81.33 35.36 -12.29
C ILE A 49 -82.33 34.83 -13.33
N ILE A 50 -82.16 33.59 -13.81
CA ILE A 50 -82.96 33.04 -14.91
C ILE A 50 -84.36 32.61 -14.45
N HIS A 51 -84.51 32.18 -13.20
CA HIS A 51 -85.78 31.66 -12.66
C HIS A 51 -86.34 32.55 -11.54
N PRO A 52 -86.74 33.81 -11.81
CA PRO A 52 -87.35 34.65 -10.79
C PRO A 52 -88.77 34.17 -10.47
N ASP A 53 -88.92 33.34 -9.44
CA ASP A 53 -90.23 32.94 -8.90
C ASP A 53 -90.52 33.66 -7.57
N PRO A 54 -91.35 34.73 -7.58
CA PRO A 54 -91.69 35.47 -6.36
C PRO A 54 -92.63 34.68 -5.42
N SER A 55 -93.25 33.60 -5.89
CA SER A 55 -94.20 32.82 -5.09
C SER A 55 -93.51 31.87 -4.11
N ASN A 56 -92.29 31.41 -4.42
CA ASN A 56 -91.53 30.43 -3.63
C ASN A 56 -90.03 30.78 -3.52
N ILE A 57 -89.72 32.01 -3.08
CA ILE A 57 -88.34 32.52 -2.92
C ILE A 57 -87.45 31.57 -2.11
N VAL A 58 -87.99 30.92 -1.07
CA VAL A 58 -87.23 29.97 -0.23
C VAL A 58 -86.78 28.74 -1.02
N LEU A 59 -87.62 28.22 -1.92
CA LEU A 59 -87.29 27.07 -2.75
C LEU A 59 -86.22 27.44 -3.79
N LEU A 60 -86.39 28.57 -4.47
CA LEU A 60 -85.42 29.11 -5.43
C LEU A 60 -84.05 29.32 -4.79
N LEU A 61 -84.02 29.90 -3.58
CA LEU A 61 -82.77 30.17 -2.86
C LEU A 61 -82.09 28.86 -2.43
N ARG A 62 -82.87 27.86 -1.99
CA ARG A 62 -82.35 26.52 -1.69
C ARG A 62 -81.73 25.87 -2.92
N GLU A 63 -82.42 25.88 -4.05
CA GLU A 63 -81.95 25.24 -5.29
C GLU A 63 -80.73 25.96 -5.89
N SER A 64 -80.75 27.29 -5.88
CA SER A 64 -79.63 28.13 -6.32
C SER A 64 -78.35 27.90 -5.51
N LEU A 65 -78.43 27.55 -4.23
CA LEU A 65 -77.25 27.32 -3.39
C LEU A 65 -76.63 25.92 -3.55
N ILE A 66 -77.33 24.97 -4.18
CA ILE A 66 -76.82 23.59 -4.35
C ILE A 66 -75.53 23.55 -5.17
N PRO A 67 -75.39 24.25 -6.32
CA PRO A 67 -74.13 24.35 -7.05
C PRO A 67 -72.95 24.82 -6.21
N LEU A 68 -73.14 25.86 -5.40
CA LEU A 68 -72.11 26.37 -4.51
C LEU A 68 -71.71 25.34 -3.46
N LEU A 69 -72.68 24.65 -2.86
CA LEU A 69 -72.43 23.59 -1.88
C LEU A 69 -71.62 22.44 -2.49
N VAL A 70 -72.01 21.98 -3.68
CA VAL A 70 -71.28 20.93 -4.42
C VAL A 70 -69.86 21.38 -4.76
N ALA A 71 -69.70 22.63 -5.21
CA ALA A 71 -68.39 23.21 -5.49
C ALA A 71 -67.49 23.28 -4.25
N VAL A 72 -68.03 23.64 -3.08
CA VAL A 72 -67.29 23.67 -1.81
C VAL A 72 -66.83 22.26 -1.39
N ILE A 73 -67.71 21.26 -1.53
CA ILE A 73 -67.33 19.86 -1.24
C ILE A 73 -66.16 19.43 -2.15
N PHE A 74 -66.29 19.66 -3.46
CA PHE A 74 -65.22 19.29 -4.39
C PHE A 74 -63.93 20.08 -4.16
N TYR A 75 -64.03 21.37 -3.79
CA TYR A 75 -62.89 22.19 -3.42
C TYR A 75 -62.12 21.60 -2.25
N ILE A 76 -62.81 21.22 -1.17
CA ILE A 76 -62.19 20.61 0.02
C ILE A 76 -61.47 19.32 -0.36
N ILE A 77 -62.13 18.44 -1.13
CA ILE A 77 -61.54 17.16 -1.57
C ILE A 77 -60.28 17.42 -2.41
N MET A 78 -60.36 18.32 -3.40
CA MET A 78 -59.21 18.67 -4.24
C MET A 78 -58.04 19.24 -3.43
N ASN A 79 -58.33 20.10 -2.46
CA ASN A 79 -57.31 20.74 -1.65
C ASN A 79 -56.59 19.73 -0.75
N ILE A 80 -57.33 18.82 -0.11
CA ILE A 80 -56.76 17.72 0.68
C ILE A 80 -55.87 16.84 -0.21
N LEU A 81 -56.35 16.42 -1.39
CA LEU A 81 -55.57 15.61 -2.33
C LEU A 81 -54.27 16.32 -2.75
N ASN A 82 -54.31 17.64 -2.94
CA ASN A 82 -53.12 18.41 -3.29
C ASN A 82 -52.10 18.44 -2.15
N GLN A 83 -52.57 18.75 -0.93
CA GLN A 83 -51.74 18.83 0.27
C GLN A 83 -51.11 17.48 0.62
N THR A 84 -51.87 16.37 0.51
CA THR A 84 -51.34 15.02 0.76
C THR A 84 -50.21 14.66 -0.21
N LYS A 85 -50.34 15.01 -1.49
CA LYS A 85 -49.28 14.74 -2.49
C LYS A 85 -48.02 15.55 -2.19
N GLU A 86 -48.15 16.84 -1.92
CA GLU A 86 -47.02 17.72 -1.61
C GLU A 86 -46.28 17.24 -0.36
N SER A 87 -47.03 16.89 0.69
CA SER A 87 -46.47 16.33 1.92
C SER A 87 -45.73 15.01 1.68
N TYR A 88 -46.31 14.09 0.91
CA TYR A 88 -45.67 12.82 0.58
C TYR A 88 -44.39 13.00 -0.24
N SER A 89 -44.42 13.91 -1.23
CA SER A 89 -43.25 14.23 -2.05
C SER A 89 -42.13 14.87 -1.23
N ALA A 90 -42.46 15.79 -0.32
CA ALA A 90 -41.50 16.42 0.57
C ALA A 90 -40.88 15.39 1.53
N LYS A 91 -41.68 14.46 2.07
CA LYS A 91 -41.21 13.37 2.91
C LYS A 91 -40.24 12.46 2.16
N LEU A 92 -40.58 12.01 0.96
CA LEU A 92 -39.70 11.19 0.12
C LEU A 92 -38.38 11.91 -0.21
N HIS A 93 -38.45 13.20 -0.55
CA HIS A 93 -37.25 13.98 -0.84
C HIS A 93 -36.35 14.13 0.39
N ASN A 94 -36.94 14.35 1.57
CA ASN A 94 -36.20 14.42 2.83
C ASN A 94 -35.56 13.07 3.19
N GLU A 95 -36.31 11.96 3.11
CA GLU A 95 -35.78 10.61 3.34
C GLU A 95 -34.62 10.29 2.38
N PHE A 96 -34.77 10.59 1.09
CA PHE A 96 -33.72 10.43 0.10
C PHE A 96 -32.49 11.28 0.43
N THR A 97 -32.69 12.55 0.82
CA THR A 97 -31.61 13.45 1.22
C THR A 97 -30.87 12.93 2.45
N GLN A 98 -31.59 12.42 3.45
CA GLN A 98 -30.98 11.82 4.64
C GLN A 98 -30.11 10.60 4.30
N VAL A 99 -30.59 9.74 3.39
CA VAL A 99 -29.81 8.61 2.88
C VAL A 99 -28.56 9.11 2.16
N LEU A 100 -28.68 10.08 1.25
CA LEU A 100 -27.53 10.65 0.56
C LEU A 100 -26.50 11.27 1.52
N VAL A 101 -26.94 12.02 2.52
CA VAL A 101 -26.04 12.60 3.53
C VAL A 101 -25.31 11.51 4.30
N LYS A 102 -25.99 10.41 4.65
CA LYS A 102 -25.38 9.27 5.33
C LYS A 102 -24.32 8.59 4.46
N GLU A 103 -24.66 8.28 3.20
CA GLU A 103 -23.74 7.64 2.25
C GLU A 103 -22.52 8.52 1.96
N ILE A 104 -22.72 9.83 1.72
CA ILE A 104 -21.64 10.80 1.52
C ILE A 104 -20.74 10.88 2.77
N SER A 105 -21.33 10.86 3.96
CA SER A 105 -20.56 10.89 5.22
C SER A 105 -19.74 9.63 5.42
N GLN A 106 -20.27 8.46 5.06
CA GLN A 106 -19.53 7.20 5.10
C GLN A 106 -18.39 7.19 4.09
N LEU A 107 -18.65 7.63 2.85
CA LEU A 107 -17.63 7.76 1.82
C LEU A 107 -16.51 8.71 2.25
N LYS A 108 -16.84 9.86 2.84
CA LYS A 108 -15.85 10.80 3.37
C LYS A 108 -14.96 10.15 4.43
N LYS A 109 -15.54 9.41 5.37
CA LYS A 109 -14.77 8.69 6.40
C LYS A 109 -13.84 7.64 5.79
N PHE A 110 -14.33 6.90 4.81
CA PHE A 110 -13.53 5.89 4.10
C PHE A 110 -12.34 6.52 3.36
N ILE A 111 -12.56 7.63 2.65
CA ILE A 111 -11.49 8.34 1.94
C ILE A 111 -10.41 8.83 2.92
N LEU A 112 -10.81 9.39 4.07
CA LEU A 112 -9.87 9.84 5.10
C LEU A 112 -9.05 8.69 5.71
N ASP A 113 -9.67 7.53 5.97
CA ASP A 113 -8.95 6.34 6.44
C ASP A 113 -7.94 5.86 5.39
N LEU A 114 -8.34 5.87 4.11
CA LEU A 114 -7.49 5.46 3.00
C LEU A 114 -6.29 6.40 2.83
N GLU A 115 -6.51 7.71 2.92
CA GLU A 115 -5.45 8.74 2.88
C GLU A 115 -4.44 8.54 4.03
N SER A 116 -4.93 8.26 5.24
CA SER A 116 -4.08 7.96 6.40
C SER A 116 -3.19 6.74 6.15
N ARG A 117 -3.79 5.62 5.71
CA ARG A 117 -3.04 4.38 5.41
C ARG A 117 -2.04 4.57 4.27
N MET A 118 -2.42 5.30 3.23
CA MET A 118 -1.53 5.58 2.11
C MET A 118 -0.30 6.38 2.55
N THR A 119 -0.50 7.32 3.47
CA THR A 119 0.59 8.11 4.06
C THR A 119 1.52 7.24 4.90
N GLU A 120 0.96 6.38 5.76
CA GLU A 120 1.74 5.43 6.56
C GLU A 120 2.58 4.50 5.67
N TYR A 121 1.96 3.88 4.65
CA TYR A 121 2.69 3.01 3.73
C TYR A 121 3.76 3.75 2.93
N SER A 122 3.50 5.00 2.51
CA SER A 122 4.51 5.79 1.81
C SER A 122 5.70 6.12 2.70
N GLN A 123 5.48 6.40 3.98
CA GLN A 123 6.55 6.62 4.95
C GLN A 123 7.33 5.34 5.25
N GLU A 124 6.64 4.23 5.44
CA GLU A 124 7.25 2.93 5.70
C GLU A 124 8.10 2.45 4.51
N ASP A 125 7.60 2.59 3.28
CA ASP A 125 8.34 2.25 2.05
C ASP A 125 9.60 3.10 1.94
N ARG A 126 9.50 4.42 2.19
CA ARG A 126 10.67 5.30 2.19
C ARG A 126 11.70 4.90 3.25
N ARG A 127 11.25 4.54 4.46
CA ARG A 127 12.16 4.07 5.52
C ARG A 127 12.84 2.76 5.10
N THR A 128 12.07 1.81 4.59
CA THR A 128 12.59 0.51 4.12
C THR A 128 13.62 0.69 3.01
N GLN A 129 13.38 1.61 2.06
CA GLN A 129 14.34 1.93 1.01
C GLN A 129 15.65 2.51 1.58
N LEU A 130 15.58 3.40 2.56
CA LEU A 130 16.77 3.96 3.21
C LEU A 130 17.55 2.88 3.97
N GLU A 131 16.86 2.01 4.71
CA GLU A 131 17.49 0.89 5.42
C GLU A 131 18.17 -0.09 4.45
N ILE A 132 17.52 -0.41 3.33
CA ILE A 132 18.10 -1.26 2.27
C ILE A 132 19.34 -0.57 1.67
N GLN A 133 19.28 0.72 1.38
CA GLN A 133 20.40 1.46 0.80
C GLN A 133 21.59 1.53 1.76
N GLU A 134 21.34 1.78 3.04
CA GLU A 134 22.37 1.80 4.09
C GLU A 134 23.04 0.43 4.22
N LYS A 135 22.23 -0.64 4.33
CA LYS A 135 22.74 -2.01 4.42
C LYS A 135 23.53 -2.40 3.18
N PHE A 136 23.03 -2.08 1.99
CA PHE A 136 23.74 -2.35 0.74
C PHE A 136 25.08 -1.62 0.68
N THR A 137 25.14 -0.36 1.12
CA THR A 137 26.38 0.40 1.19
C THR A 137 27.38 -0.23 2.16
N ALA A 138 26.92 -0.66 3.33
CA ALA A 138 27.76 -1.37 4.31
C ALA A 138 28.28 -2.71 3.76
N ASP A 139 27.43 -3.48 3.06
CA ASP A 139 27.82 -4.74 2.43
C ASP A 139 28.88 -4.53 1.34
N VAL A 140 28.75 -3.48 0.52
CA VAL A 140 29.76 -3.11 -0.48
C VAL A 140 31.10 -2.78 0.18
N GLN A 141 31.11 -1.99 1.25
CA GLN A 141 32.34 -1.67 1.99
C GLN A 141 32.99 -2.93 2.60
N ALA A 142 32.20 -3.85 3.13
CA ALA A 142 32.70 -5.13 3.64
C ALA A 142 33.34 -5.97 2.52
N LEU A 143 32.72 -6.01 1.33
CA LEU A 143 33.27 -6.71 0.16
C LEU A 143 34.58 -6.07 -0.31
N GLU A 144 34.68 -4.74 -0.35
CA GLU A 144 35.92 -4.04 -0.67
C GLU A 144 37.05 -4.38 0.32
N ALA A 145 36.74 -4.42 1.62
CA ALA A 145 37.70 -4.83 2.64
C ALA A 145 38.15 -6.29 2.47
N ILE A 146 37.21 -7.20 2.16
CA ILE A 146 37.54 -8.61 1.86
C ILE A 146 38.44 -8.71 0.63
N GLN A 147 38.12 -7.98 -0.44
CA GLN A 147 38.94 -7.95 -1.66
C GLN A 147 40.36 -7.44 -1.36
N ALA A 148 40.49 -6.35 -0.61
CA ALA A 148 41.79 -5.81 -0.22
C ALA A 148 42.61 -6.83 0.57
N ASN A 149 41.99 -7.52 1.52
CA ASN A 149 42.64 -8.57 2.30
C ASN A 149 43.05 -9.77 1.42
N GLN A 150 42.21 -10.19 0.47
CA GLN A 150 42.54 -11.27 -0.47
C GLN A 150 43.76 -10.92 -1.32
N ILE A 151 43.87 -9.67 -1.79
CA ILE A 151 45.05 -9.19 -2.53
C ILE A 151 46.30 -9.22 -1.64
N GLU A 152 46.20 -8.81 -0.37
CA GLU A 152 47.33 -8.88 0.56
C GLU A 152 47.75 -10.32 0.84
N PHE A 153 46.79 -11.22 1.06
CA PHE A 153 47.06 -12.65 1.25
C PHE A 153 47.75 -13.27 0.03
N ALA A 154 47.30 -12.95 -1.18
CA ALA A 154 47.95 -13.43 -2.41
C ALA A 154 49.42 -13.02 -2.47
N LYS A 155 49.73 -11.75 -2.17
CA LYS A 155 51.12 -11.27 -2.09
C LYS A 155 51.96 -12.01 -1.03
N LYS A 156 51.37 -12.36 0.11
CA LYS A 156 52.07 -13.15 1.14
C LYS A 156 52.37 -14.57 0.66
N PHE A 157 51.47 -15.18 -0.10
CA PHE A 157 51.74 -16.49 -0.72
C PHE A 157 52.88 -16.42 -1.73
N ASP A 158 52.90 -15.39 -2.58
CA ASP A 158 54.01 -15.18 -3.53
C ASP A 158 55.36 -15.04 -2.79
N ASN A 159 55.41 -14.24 -1.72
CA ASN A 159 56.60 -14.09 -0.90
C ASN A 159 57.04 -15.40 -0.21
N ILE A 160 56.08 -16.20 0.27
CA ILE A 160 56.38 -17.51 0.87
C ILE A 160 56.94 -18.47 -0.17
N GLN A 161 56.41 -18.45 -1.40
CA GLN A 161 56.93 -19.26 -2.49
C GLN A 161 58.37 -18.85 -2.83
N GLU A 162 58.65 -17.57 -2.94
CA GLU A 162 60.01 -17.05 -3.19
C GLU A 162 60.96 -17.44 -2.05
N TRP A 163 60.53 -17.31 -0.80
CA TRP A 163 61.32 -17.73 0.36
C TRP A 163 61.59 -19.23 0.35
N HIS A 164 60.58 -20.05 0.06
CA HIS A 164 60.72 -21.50 -0.06
C HIS A 164 61.74 -21.87 -1.15
N GLU A 165 61.66 -21.26 -2.34
CA GLU A 165 62.64 -21.48 -3.41
C GLU A 165 64.06 -21.09 -2.97
N SER A 166 64.22 -19.96 -2.30
CA SER A 166 65.53 -19.51 -1.78
C SER A 166 66.10 -20.45 -0.72
N VAL A 167 65.27 -20.91 0.22
CA VAL A 167 65.66 -21.86 1.27
C VAL A 167 66.02 -23.20 0.65
N SER A 168 65.21 -23.69 -0.29
CA SER A 168 65.46 -24.95 -0.99
C SER A 168 66.78 -24.92 -1.75
N LYS A 169 67.09 -23.82 -2.47
CA LYS A 169 68.41 -23.62 -3.13
C LYS A 169 69.56 -23.60 -2.13
N SER A 170 69.42 -22.86 -1.03
CA SER A 170 70.46 -22.79 0.02
C SER A 170 70.70 -24.16 0.66
N PHE A 171 69.63 -24.92 0.92
CA PHE A 171 69.71 -26.25 1.48
C PHE A 171 70.36 -27.25 0.51
N ALA A 172 70.01 -27.20 -0.77
CA ALA A 172 70.66 -28.01 -1.81
C ALA A 172 72.16 -27.70 -1.87
N TYR A 173 72.55 -26.43 -1.89
CA TYR A 173 73.96 -26.03 -1.87
C TYR A 173 74.70 -26.52 -0.61
N PHE A 174 74.09 -26.38 0.57
CA PHE A 174 74.66 -26.89 1.81
C PHE A 174 74.85 -28.42 1.75
N SER A 175 73.84 -29.15 1.30
CA SER A 175 73.83 -30.62 1.29
C SER A 175 74.75 -31.21 0.22
N GLU A 176 74.79 -30.62 -0.97
CA GLU A 176 75.49 -31.18 -2.13
C GLU A 176 76.93 -30.66 -2.27
N VAL A 177 77.24 -29.49 -1.69
CA VAL A 177 78.57 -28.86 -1.81
C VAL A 177 79.26 -28.79 -0.46
N GLN A 178 78.67 -28.10 0.53
CA GLN A 178 79.36 -27.80 1.79
C GLN A 178 79.57 -29.04 2.68
N LEU A 179 78.57 -29.93 2.78
CA LEU A 179 78.68 -31.16 3.55
C LEU A 179 79.78 -32.09 3.00
N PRO A 180 79.83 -32.40 1.70
CA PRO A 180 80.92 -33.18 1.12
C PRO A 180 82.29 -32.51 1.26
N GLU A 181 82.37 -31.19 1.12
CA GLU A 181 83.63 -30.47 1.36
C GLU A 181 84.10 -30.63 2.81
N LEU A 182 83.20 -30.47 3.78
CA LEU A 182 83.51 -30.68 5.19
C LEU A 182 83.97 -32.12 5.46
N ASP A 183 83.26 -33.11 4.93
CA ASP A 183 83.63 -34.53 5.06
C ASP A 183 85.02 -34.81 4.48
N ASN A 184 85.34 -34.23 3.32
CA ASN A 184 86.67 -34.34 2.72
C ASN A 184 87.76 -33.70 3.59
N VAL A 185 87.51 -32.52 4.17
CA VAL A 185 88.46 -31.89 5.11
C VAL A 185 88.66 -32.76 6.35
N VAL A 186 87.59 -33.32 6.91
CA VAL A 186 87.64 -34.23 8.07
C VAL A 186 88.43 -35.49 7.73
N HIS A 187 88.15 -36.13 6.59
CA HIS A 187 88.90 -37.31 6.12
C HIS A 187 90.40 -37.01 5.98
N LYS A 188 90.77 -35.88 5.36
CA LYS A 188 92.17 -35.45 5.25
C LYS A 188 92.84 -35.26 6.61
N HIS A 189 92.13 -34.71 7.60
CA HIS A 189 92.67 -34.56 8.95
C HIS A 189 92.84 -35.90 9.66
N ILE A 190 91.89 -36.84 9.50
CA ILE A 190 91.99 -38.20 10.03
C ILE A 190 93.22 -38.90 9.42
N ASP A 191 93.42 -38.80 8.11
CA ASP A 191 94.58 -39.38 7.44
C ASP A 191 95.90 -38.77 7.93
N LEU A 192 95.95 -37.45 8.12
CA LEU A 192 97.13 -36.77 8.70
C LEU A 192 97.44 -37.26 10.11
N LEU A 193 96.43 -37.37 10.98
CA LEU A 193 96.59 -37.88 12.33
C LEU A 193 97.07 -39.33 12.32
N ARG A 194 96.50 -40.18 11.44
CA ARG A 194 96.93 -41.58 11.29
C ARG A 194 98.39 -41.68 10.85
N ILE A 195 98.81 -40.88 9.88
CA ILE A 195 100.21 -40.84 9.42
C ILE A 195 101.13 -40.38 10.55
N ALA A 196 100.76 -39.31 11.26
CA ALA A 196 101.56 -38.78 12.37
C ALA A 196 101.68 -39.79 13.53
N GLU A 197 100.61 -40.48 13.88
CA GLU A 197 100.61 -41.55 14.89
C GLU A 197 101.51 -42.71 14.46
N GLN A 198 101.41 -43.14 13.20
CA GLN A 198 102.24 -44.21 12.68
C GLN A 198 103.73 -43.83 12.62
N ASP A 199 104.05 -42.59 12.23
CA ASP A 199 105.43 -42.07 12.30
C ASP A 199 105.94 -41.98 13.74
N HIS A 200 105.08 -41.56 14.68
CA HIS A 200 105.40 -41.54 16.11
C HIS A 200 105.65 -42.95 16.64
N TYR A 201 104.79 -43.93 16.33
CA TYR A 201 104.99 -45.34 16.69
C TYR A 201 106.30 -45.87 16.12
N ASN A 202 106.57 -45.63 14.83
CA ASN A 202 107.82 -46.05 14.18
C ASN A 202 109.05 -45.44 14.86
N LYS A 203 109.01 -44.15 15.21
CA LYS A 203 110.08 -43.49 15.98
C LYS A 203 110.27 -44.11 17.36
N LEU A 204 109.18 -44.42 18.06
CA LEU A 204 109.21 -45.01 19.40
C LEU A 204 109.78 -46.44 19.35
N THR A 205 109.41 -47.22 18.33
CA THR A 205 109.98 -48.54 18.05
C THR A 205 111.46 -48.45 17.71
N GLN A 206 111.89 -47.52 16.84
CA GLN A 206 113.30 -47.29 16.53
C GLN A 206 114.12 -46.86 17.75
N LEU A 207 113.55 -46.02 18.63
CA LEU A 207 114.18 -45.64 19.90
C LEU A 207 114.30 -46.82 20.86
N LEU A 208 113.28 -47.68 20.94
CA LEU A 208 113.31 -48.91 21.74
C LEU A 208 114.32 -49.92 21.19
N GLU A 209 114.40 -50.11 19.87
CA GLU A 209 115.40 -50.97 19.22
C GLU A 209 116.82 -50.47 19.53
N LYS A 210 117.09 -49.17 19.34
CA LYS A 210 118.39 -48.58 19.72
C LYS A 210 118.71 -48.74 21.21
N ALA A 211 117.71 -48.61 22.09
CA ALA A 211 117.90 -48.83 23.53
C ALA A 211 118.16 -50.31 23.85
N GLY A 212 117.53 -51.25 23.13
CA GLY A 212 117.77 -52.68 23.21
C GLY A 212 119.16 -53.09 22.72
N GLU A 213 119.62 -52.54 21.60
CA GLU A 213 120.98 -52.70 21.08
C GLU A 213 122.02 -52.14 22.06
N SER A 214 121.76 -50.98 22.66
CA SER A 214 122.65 -50.40 23.69
C SER A 214 122.75 -51.24 24.97
N ARG A 215 121.79 -52.14 25.23
CA ARG A 215 121.86 -53.14 26.31
C ARG A 215 122.64 -54.39 25.92
N TYR A 216 122.74 -54.74 24.63
CA TYR A 216 123.60 -55.82 24.14
C TYR A 216 125.07 -55.39 24.02
N ASP A 217 125.35 -54.08 23.95
CA ASP A 217 126.73 -53.54 23.96
C ASP A 217 127.33 -53.38 25.38
N ILE A 218 126.60 -53.73 26.46
CA ILE A 218 127.07 -53.60 27.86
C ILE A 218 126.99 -54.93 28.65
N ALA A 219 126.78 -56.09 28.01
CA ALA A 219 126.90 -57.39 28.70
C ALA A 219 127.33 -58.55 27.79
#